data_AF-A0A6A4EC64-F1
#
_entry.id   AF-A0A6A4EC64-F1
#
_cell.length_a   1.000
_cell.length_b   1.000
_cell.length_c   1.000
_cell.angle_alpha   90.00
_cell.angle_beta   90.00
_cell.angle_gamma   90.00
#
_symmetry.space_group_name_H-M   'P 1'
#
loop_
_entity.id
_entity.type
_entity.pdbx_description
1 polymer ?
#
loop_
_entity_poly.entity_id
_entity_poly.type
_entity_poly.pdbx_seq_one_letter_code
_entity_poly.pdbx_strand_id
1 'polypeptide(L)'
;MQIETRVAALLGLLLFVLTLVIIPDTRRRCRKRERIDWETHAQLLEKEGESQKCYKMSRQSFMALAAKLEPYLTVDEQQSRNRTGIESITHINKLHMLLRWLSGGSYHDIRSKSGVSVSAFYDCIREVVEAIIAHPDLQLQFPTTLAAQRHAASEFKKLSTSKVMKGCVGAVDG
;
A
#
# COMPACT_ATOMS: atom_id res chain seq x y z
N MET A 1 7.57 11.32 63.11
CA MET A 1 7.94 10.06 62.42
C MET A 1 6.99 9.68 61.28
N GLN A 2 5.68 9.56 61.50
CA GLN A 2 4.74 9.08 60.45
C GLN A 2 4.54 10.03 59.26
N ILE A 3 4.62 11.35 59.48
CA ILE A 3 4.47 12.38 58.43
C ILE A 3 5.70 12.41 57.52
N GLU A 4 6.91 12.37 58.09
CA GLU A 4 8.16 12.36 57.32
C GLU A 4 8.27 11.14 56.41
N THR A 5 7.81 9.98 56.88
CA THR A 5 7.80 8.75 56.09
C THR A 5 6.87 8.87 54.87
N ARG A 6 5.72 9.55 55.02
CA ARG A 6 4.77 9.79 53.91
C ARG A 6 5.30 10.82 52.91
N VAL A 7 5.95 11.87 53.39
CA VAL A 7 6.57 12.89 52.52
C VAL A 7 7.72 12.27 51.73
N ALA A 8 8.56 11.45 52.35
CA ALA A 8 9.63 10.72 51.68
C ALA A 8 9.09 9.75 50.61
N ALA A 9 8.00 9.03 50.91
CA ALA A 9 7.35 8.14 49.94
C ALA A 9 6.75 8.91 48.74
N LEU A 10 6.10 10.05 48.98
CA LEU A 10 5.55 10.89 47.92
C LEU A 10 6.65 11.51 47.04
N LEU A 11 7.74 11.98 47.64
CA LEU A 11 8.89 12.50 46.91
C LEU A 11 9.57 11.41 46.08
N GLY A 12 9.72 10.21 46.64
CA GLY A 12 10.26 9.04 45.91
C GLY A 12 9.38 8.65 44.72
N LEU A 13 8.05 8.66 44.89
CA LEU A 13 7.11 8.35 43.82
C LEU A 13 7.10 9.43 42.74
N LEU A 14 7.20 10.71 43.14
CA LEU A 14 7.31 11.84 42.21
C LEU A 14 8.62 11.77 41.41
N LEU A 15 9.75 11.46 42.06
CA LEU A 15 11.03 11.25 41.38
C LEU A 15 10.96 10.08 40.41
N PHE A 16 10.32 8.98 40.81
CA PHE A 16 10.16 7.80 39.95
C PHE A 16 9.32 8.11 38.71
N VAL A 17 8.19 8.81 38.87
CA VAL A 17 7.36 9.27 37.74
C VAL A 17 8.14 10.23 36.84
N LEU A 18 8.90 11.18 37.42
CA LEU A 18 9.79 12.06 36.66
C LEU A 18 10.83 11.26 35.87
N THR A 19 11.44 10.24 36.47
CA THR A 19 12.41 9.39 35.75
C THR A 19 11.77 8.59 34.62
N LEU A 20 10.54 8.08 34.78
CA LEU A 20 9.80 7.38 33.73
C LEU A 20 9.45 8.31 32.55
N VAL A 21 9.10 9.57 32.83
CA VAL A 21 8.84 10.59 31.80
C VAL A 21 10.13 11.02 31.08
N ILE A 22 11.27 10.98 31.78
CA ILE A 22 12.58 11.40 31.26
C ILE A 22 13.33 10.25 30.57
N ILE A 23 12.87 8.99 30.62
CA ILE A 23 13.50 7.89 29.86
C ILE A 23 13.58 8.34 28.40
N PRO A 24 14.78 8.63 27.87
CA PRO A 24 14.90 9.06 26.50
C PRO A 24 14.41 7.90 25.65
N ASP A 25 13.47 8.18 24.75
CA ASP A 25 12.94 7.17 23.84
C ASP A 25 14.11 6.57 23.04
N THR A 26 14.56 5.38 23.45
CA THR A 26 15.68 4.67 22.83
C THR A 26 15.29 4.04 21.51
N ARG A 27 14.05 4.24 21.04
CA ARG A 27 13.67 3.88 19.67
C ARG A 27 14.62 4.59 18.72
N ARG A 28 15.40 3.80 17.95
CA ARG A 28 16.24 4.30 16.85
C ARG A 28 15.44 5.35 16.09
N ARG A 29 15.97 6.58 16.02
CA ARG A 29 15.32 7.68 15.27
C ARG A 29 14.87 7.14 13.92
N CYS A 30 13.55 7.17 13.69
CA CYS A 30 13.02 6.81 12.38
C CYS A 30 13.73 7.70 11.35
N ARG A 31 14.28 7.11 10.29
CA ARG A 31 14.92 7.89 9.23
C ARG A 31 13.86 8.85 8.67
N LYS A 32 14.21 10.14 8.59
CA LYS A 32 13.34 11.14 7.96
C LYS A 32 13.06 10.70 6.53
N ARG A 33 11.77 10.59 6.21
CA ARG A 33 11.26 10.26 4.88
C ARG A 33 10.01 11.10 4.65
N GLU A 34 9.73 11.40 3.40
CA GLU A 34 8.55 12.15 2.98
C GLU A 34 7.66 11.24 2.14
N ARG A 35 6.35 11.26 2.41
CA ARG A 35 5.39 10.50 1.60
C ARG A 35 5.22 11.17 0.26
N ILE A 36 5.10 10.36 -0.79
CA ILE A 36 4.70 10.89 -2.09
C ILE A 36 3.27 11.43 -2.00
N ASP A 37 3.09 12.68 -2.43
CA ASP A 37 1.77 13.19 -2.81
C ASP A 37 1.39 12.53 -4.14
N TRP A 38 0.54 11.51 -4.04
CA TRP A 38 0.14 10.72 -5.19
C TRP A 38 -0.73 11.53 -6.16
N GLU A 39 -1.54 12.47 -5.68
CA GLU A 39 -2.44 13.24 -6.56
C GLU A 39 -1.62 14.17 -7.46
N THR A 40 -0.66 14.90 -6.88
CA THR A 40 0.29 15.70 -7.66
C THR A 40 1.08 14.84 -8.66
N HIS A 41 1.53 13.66 -8.23
CA HIS A 41 2.24 12.73 -9.12
C HIS A 41 1.36 12.21 -10.27
N ALA A 42 0.10 11.86 -9.99
CA ALA A 42 -0.83 11.35 -10.99
C ALA A 42 -1.22 12.43 -12.01
N GLN A 43 -1.42 13.67 -11.58
CA GLN A 43 -1.70 14.81 -12.47
C GLN A 43 -0.53 15.09 -13.43
N LEU A 44 0.71 14.95 -12.95
CA LEU A 44 1.89 15.10 -13.81
C LEU A 44 1.91 14.00 -14.88
N LEU A 45 1.71 12.74 -14.49
CA LEU A 45 1.70 11.61 -15.42
C LEU A 45 0.57 11.70 -16.45
N GLU A 46 -0.59 12.24 -16.08
CA GLU A 46 -1.67 12.51 -17.04
C GLU A 46 -1.27 13.56 -18.07
N LYS A 47 -0.64 14.66 -17.63
CA LYS A 47 -0.14 15.71 -18.54
C LYS A 47 0.94 15.20 -19.49
N GLU A 48 1.78 14.28 -19.02
CA GLU A 48 2.85 13.66 -19.81
C GLU A 48 2.36 12.50 -20.70
N GLY A 49 1.11 12.03 -20.51
CA GLY A 49 0.59 10.86 -21.23
C GLY A 49 1.20 9.52 -20.78
N GLU A 50 1.79 9.48 -19.59
CA GLU A 50 2.59 8.35 -19.08
C GLU A 50 1.84 7.45 -18.09
N SER A 51 0.61 7.81 -17.69
CA SER A 51 -0.20 7.04 -16.73
C SER A 51 -0.35 5.57 -17.14
N GLN A 52 -0.64 5.32 -18.42
CA GLN A 52 -0.80 3.95 -18.91
C GLN A 52 0.51 3.15 -18.88
N LYS A 53 1.64 3.79 -19.19
CA LYS A 53 2.94 3.12 -19.15
C LYS A 53 3.33 2.76 -17.71
N CYS A 54 3.05 3.67 -16.77
CA CYS A 54 3.41 3.54 -15.36
C CYS A 54 2.52 2.58 -14.56
N TYR A 55 1.22 2.53 -14.83
CA TYR A 55 0.25 1.76 -14.02
C TYR A 55 -0.55 0.72 -14.80
N LYS A 56 -0.39 0.65 -16.14
CA LYS A 56 -1.23 -0.19 -17.03
C LYS A 56 -2.74 0.13 -16.95
N MET A 57 -3.08 1.31 -16.43
CA MET A 57 -4.44 1.83 -16.39
C MET A 57 -4.47 3.37 -16.40
N SER A 58 -5.66 3.95 -16.65
CA SER A 58 -5.88 5.39 -16.49
C SER A 58 -5.97 5.78 -15.01
N ARG A 59 -5.86 7.07 -14.68
CA ARG A 59 -6.07 7.57 -13.32
C ARG A 59 -7.48 7.26 -12.82
N GLN A 60 -8.49 7.37 -13.68
CA GLN A 60 -9.87 7.04 -13.34
C GLN A 60 -10.01 5.56 -12.94
N SER A 61 -9.43 4.65 -13.72
CA SER A 61 -9.42 3.22 -13.38
C SER A 61 -8.64 2.93 -12.11
N PHE A 62 -7.51 3.62 -11.89
CA PHE A 62 -6.77 3.54 -10.63
C PHE A 62 -7.64 3.93 -9.44
N MET A 63 -8.33 5.08 -9.52
CA MET A 63 -9.17 5.57 -8.42
C MET A 63 -10.38 4.66 -8.17
N ALA A 64 -10.97 4.09 -9.23
CA ALA A 64 -12.04 3.11 -9.09
C ALA A 64 -11.55 1.84 -8.35
N LEU A 65 -10.33 1.39 -8.64
CA LEU A 65 -9.70 0.27 -7.92
C LEU A 65 -9.37 0.65 -6.47
N ALA A 66 -8.80 1.83 -6.25
CA ALA A 66 -8.48 2.34 -4.91
C ALA A 66 -9.72 2.38 -4.01
N ALA A 67 -10.84 2.91 -4.53
CA ALA A 67 -12.11 2.96 -3.81
C ALA A 67 -12.65 1.57 -3.44
N LYS A 68 -12.49 0.57 -4.32
CA LYS A 68 -12.87 -0.82 -4.01
C LYS A 68 -12.02 -1.41 -2.87
N LEU A 69 -10.74 -1.07 -2.82
CA LEU A 69 -9.79 -1.64 -1.87
C LEU A 69 -9.70 -0.88 -0.54
N GLU A 70 -10.19 0.36 -0.46
CA GLU A 70 -10.13 1.21 0.73
C GLU A 70 -10.64 0.50 2.01
N PRO A 71 -11.80 -0.19 2.02
CA PRO A 71 -12.29 -0.87 3.23
C PRO A 71 -11.38 -1.99 3.74
N TYR A 72 -10.54 -2.55 2.87
CA TYR A 72 -9.63 -3.66 3.18
C TYR A 72 -8.24 -3.18 3.61
N LEU A 73 -7.91 -1.91 3.35
CA LEU A 73 -6.57 -1.34 3.54
C LEU A 73 -6.54 -0.26 4.63
N THR A 74 -7.32 -0.47 5.69
CA THR A 74 -7.40 0.45 6.82
C THR A 74 -6.05 0.63 7.51
N VAL A 75 -5.85 1.82 8.09
CA VAL A 75 -4.60 2.18 8.76
C VAL A 75 -4.94 2.78 10.11
N ASP A 76 -4.33 2.23 11.17
CA ASP A 76 -4.29 2.90 12.46
C ASP A 76 -3.32 4.09 12.37
N GLU A 77 -3.87 5.26 12.06
CA GLU A 77 -3.10 6.49 11.90
C GLU A 77 -2.33 6.86 13.17
N GLN A 78 -2.92 6.63 14.34
CA GLN A 78 -2.31 7.00 15.61
C GLN A 78 -1.08 6.12 15.86
N GLN A 79 -1.21 4.81 15.68
CA GLN A 79 -0.08 3.90 15.79
C GLN A 79 1.00 4.21 14.76
N SER A 80 0.61 4.54 13.52
CA SER A 80 1.55 4.90 12.45
C SER A 80 2.33 6.18 12.77
N ARG A 81 1.65 7.24 13.20
CA ARG A 81 2.28 8.50 13.64
C ARG A 81 3.18 8.26 14.85
N ASN A 82 2.75 7.48 15.84
CA ASN A 82 3.55 7.15 17.02
C ASN A 82 4.85 6.38 16.69
N ARG A 83 4.86 5.59 15.60
CA ARG A 83 6.03 4.80 15.17
C ARG A 83 6.98 5.58 14.28
N THR A 84 6.45 6.45 13.42
CA THR A 84 7.23 7.03 12.31
C THR A 84 7.42 8.54 12.40
N GLY A 85 6.56 9.25 13.13
CA GLY A 85 6.57 10.71 13.25
C GLY A 85 6.18 11.46 11.97
N ILE A 86 5.64 10.76 10.97
CA ILE A 86 5.21 11.31 9.67
C ILE A 86 3.84 10.72 9.29
N GLU A 87 3.29 11.20 8.18
CA GLU A 87 2.01 10.72 7.67
C GLU A 87 1.99 9.21 7.43
N SER A 88 0.80 8.63 7.65
CA SER A 88 0.56 7.22 7.48
C SER A 88 0.65 6.82 6.00
N ILE A 89 0.82 5.52 5.71
CA ILE A 89 0.84 5.04 4.32
C ILE A 89 -0.61 4.79 3.91
N THR A 90 -1.19 5.70 3.13
CA THR A 90 -2.59 5.61 2.69
C THR A 90 -2.84 4.40 1.77
N HIS A 91 -4.10 3.97 1.63
CA HIS A 91 -4.47 2.90 0.70
C HIS A 91 -4.05 3.22 -0.76
N ILE A 92 -4.10 4.50 -1.15
CA ILE A 92 -3.62 5.01 -2.44
C ILE A 92 -2.10 4.79 -2.57
N ASN A 93 -1.32 5.13 -1.53
CA ASN A 93 0.13 4.90 -1.56
C ASN A 93 0.46 3.41 -1.66
N LYS A 94 -0.26 2.54 -0.95
CA LYS A 94 -0.06 1.09 -1.03
C LYS A 94 -0.34 0.57 -2.45
N LEU A 95 -1.50 0.92 -3.03
CA LEU A 95 -1.88 0.52 -4.38
C LEU A 95 -0.91 1.04 -5.43
N HIS A 96 -0.46 2.30 -5.30
CA HIS A 96 0.58 2.88 -6.14
C HIS A 96 1.84 2.01 -6.16
N MET A 97 2.36 1.65 -4.99
CA MET A 97 3.60 0.86 -4.90
C MET A 97 3.45 -0.50 -5.57
N LEU A 98 2.31 -1.18 -5.37
CA LEU A 98 2.02 -2.45 -6.04
C LEU A 98 1.99 -2.30 -7.56
N LEU A 99 1.16 -1.40 -8.08
CA LEU A 99 0.97 -1.28 -9.53
C LEU A 99 2.24 -0.83 -10.24
N ARG A 100 3.04 0.06 -9.62
CA ARG A 100 4.35 0.44 -10.17
C ARG A 100 5.32 -0.72 -10.20
N TRP A 101 5.30 -1.59 -9.19
CA TRP A 101 6.16 -2.76 -9.13
C TRP A 101 5.76 -3.83 -10.15
N LEU A 102 4.46 -4.15 -10.23
CA LEU A 102 3.91 -5.07 -11.24
C LEU A 102 4.12 -4.56 -12.68
N SER A 103 4.20 -3.24 -12.87
CA SER A 103 4.53 -2.64 -14.16
C SER A 103 6.02 -2.72 -14.54
N GLY A 104 6.83 -3.43 -13.75
CA GLY A 104 8.27 -3.61 -13.95
C GLY A 104 9.16 -2.55 -13.30
N GLY A 105 8.61 -1.72 -12.40
CA GLY A 105 9.38 -0.69 -11.72
C GLY A 105 10.35 -1.25 -10.68
N SER A 106 11.52 -0.62 -10.56
CA SER A 106 12.51 -0.96 -9.52
C SER A 106 11.93 -0.73 -8.12
N TYR A 107 11.94 -1.78 -7.29
CA TYR A 107 11.46 -1.67 -5.90
C TYR A 107 12.26 -0.62 -5.12
N HIS A 108 13.57 -0.50 -5.38
CA HIS A 108 14.44 0.50 -4.76
C HIS A 108 13.96 1.92 -5.06
N ASP A 109 13.60 2.19 -6.31
CA ASP A 109 13.16 3.52 -6.74
C ASP A 109 11.78 3.85 -6.17
N ILE A 110 10.85 2.90 -6.29
CA ILE A 110 9.48 3.06 -5.81
C ILE A 110 9.49 3.32 -4.31
N ARG A 111 10.11 2.45 -3.51
CA ARG A 111 10.12 2.60 -2.04
C ARG A 111 10.84 3.86 -1.58
N SER A 112 11.87 4.30 -2.31
CA SER A 112 12.60 5.53 -2.00
C SER A 112 11.75 6.76 -2.29
N LYS A 113 11.09 6.81 -3.45
CA LYS A 113 10.21 7.92 -3.86
C LYS A 113 8.92 7.98 -3.02
N SER A 114 8.38 6.84 -2.60
CA SER A 114 7.22 6.78 -1.71
C SER A 114 7.59 7.03 -0.23
N GLY A 115 8.88 7.14 0.09
CA GLY A 115 9.35 7.43 1.44
C GLY A 115 9.13 6.29 2.43
N VAL A 116 9.20 5.03 2.01
CA VAL A 116 8.98 3.87 2.90
C VAL A 116 10.26 3.04 3.12
N SER A 117 10.30 2.24 4.19
CA SER A 117 11.36 1.24 4.37
C SER A 117 11.17 0.06 3.41
N VAL A 118 12.20 -0.78 3.28
CA VAL A 118 12.09 -2.03 2.50
C VAL A 118 11.01 -2.94 3.07
N SER A 119 10.96 -3.10 4.40
CA SER A 119 9.94 -3.91 5.07
C SER A 119 8.53 -3.38 4.79
N ALA A 120 8.30 -2.08 5.02
CA ALA A 120 7.00 -1.46 4.80
C ALA A 120 6.56 -1.55 3.34
N PHE A 121 7.49 -1.47 2.39
CA PHE A 121 7.17 -1.69 0.97
C PHE A 121 6.56 -3.07 0.76
N TYR A 122 7.26 -4.15 1.16
CA TYR A 122 6.77 -5.52 0.95
C TYR A 122 5.52 -5.84 1.78
N ASP A 123 5.38 -5.27 2.98
CA ASP A 123 4.14 -5.36 3.76
C ASP A 123 2.97 -4.75 3.00
N CYS A 124 3.13 -3.55 2.43
CA CYS A 124 2.09 -2.93 1.61
C CYS A 124 1.77 -3.73 0.35
N ILE A 125 2.77 -4.32 -0.32
CA ILE A 125 2.54 -5.21 -1.47
C ILE A 125 1.64 -6.37 -1.08
N ARG A 126 1.99 -7.07 0.01
CA ARG A 126 1.23 -8.21 0.51
C ARG A 126 -0.19 -7.80 0.89
N GLU A 127 -0.37 -6.71 1.65
CA GLU A 127 -1.69 -6.22 2.05
C GLU A 127 -2.59 -5.91 0.86
N VAL A 128 -2.08 -5.28 -0.19
CA VAL A 128 -2.88 -4.97 -1.39
C VAL A 128 -3.22 -6.23 -2.18
N VAL A 129 -2.30 -7.19 -2.30
CA VAL A 129 -2.58 -8.48 -2.95
C VAL A 129 -3.65 -9.25 -2.18
N GLU A 130 -3.55 -9.33 -0.85
CA GLU A 130 -4.54 -9.96 0.02
C GLU A 130 -5.91 -9.28 -0.13
N ALA A 131 -5.95 -7.94 -0.19
CA ALA A 131 -7.18 -7.18 -0.42
C ALA A 131 -7.81 -7.47 -1.81
N ILE A 132 -7.00 -7.57 -2.87
CA ILE A 132 -7.47 -7.94 -4.21
C ILE A 132 -8.08 -9.34 -4.22
N ILE A 133 -7.42 -10.32 -3.58
CA ILE A 133 -7.89 -11.70 -3.49
C ILE A 133 -9.21 -11.78 -2.70
N ALA A 134 -9.31 -11.02 -1.61
CA ALA A 134 -10.48 -11.01 -0.75
C ALA A 134 -11.69 -10.32 -1.39
N HIS A 135 -11.48 -9.34 -2.28
CA HIS A 135 -12.57 -8.57 -2.87
C HIS A 135 -13.39 -9.40 -3.89
N PRO A 136 -14.70 -9.65 -3.67
CA PRO A 136 -15.50 -10.54 -4.52
C PRO A 136 -15.52 -10.15 -6.00
N ASP A 137 -15.67 -8.85 -6.32
CA ASP A 137 -15.69 -8.37 -7.71
C ASP A 137 -14.35 -8.47 -8.45
N LEU A 138 -13.24 -8.66 -7.73
CA LEU A 138 -11.89 -8.69 -8.32
C LEU A 138 -11.36 -10.11 -8.48
N GLN A 139 -12.12 -11.13 -8.08
CA GLN A 139 -11.71 -12.52 -8.17
C GLN A 139 -11.65 -12.96 -9.63
N LEU A 140 -10.48 -13.44 -10.04
CA LEU A 140 -10.29 -14.09 -11.32
C LEU A 140 -10.92 -15.48 -11.27
N GLN A 141 -12.05 -15.63 -11.96
CA GLN A 141 -12.73 -16.92 -12.09
C GLN A 141 -12.35 -17.58 -13.41
N PHE A 142 -11.80 -18.78 -13.34
CA PHE A 142 -11.51 -19.56 -14.54
C PHE A 142 -12.84 -19.98 -15.20
N PRO A 143 -13.01 -19.79 -16.52
CA PRO A 143 -14.24 -20.21 -17.20
C PRO A 143 -14.35 -21.74 -17.21
N THR A 144 -15.32 -22.27 -16.44
CA THR A 144 -15.52 -23.73 -16.28
C THR A 144 -16.49 -24.33 -17.30
N THR A 145 -17.26 -23.51 -18.01
CA THR A 145 -18.20 -23.98 -19.05
C THR A 145 -17.63 -23.78 -20.45
N LEU A 146 -17.96 -24.67 -21.37
CA LEU A 146 -17.52 -24.57 -22.78
C LEU A 146 -17.96 -23.24 -23.42
N ALA A 147 -19.14 -22.74 -23.08
CA ALA A 147 -19.64 -21.45 -23.58
C ALA A 147 -18.78 -20.29 -23.07
N ALA A 148 -18.47 -20.25 -21.77
CA ALA A 148 -17.60 -19.24 -21.17
C ALA A 148 -16.18 -19.30 -21.72
N GLN A 149 -15.64 -20.51 -21.93
CA GLN A 149 -14.32 -20.72 -22.54
C GLN A 149 -14.27 -20.21 -23.98
N ARG A 150 -15.29 -20.52 -24.80
CA ARG A 150 -15.38 -20.00 -26.17
C ARG A 150 -15.50 -18.47 -26.19
N HIS A 151 -16.25 -17.89 -25.26
CA HIS A 151 -16.36 -16.45 -25.12
C HIS A 151 -15.00 -15.82 -24.75
N ALA A 152 -14.33 -16.32 -23.72
CA ALA A 152 -12.99 -15.87 -23.32
C ALA A 152 -11.99 -15.96 -24.48
N ALA A 153 -11.92 -17.11 -25.17
CA ALA A 153 -11.06 -17.30 -26.34
C ALA A 153 -11.35 -16.33 -27.49
N SER A 154 -12.61 -15.96 -27.69
CA SER A 154 -12.98 -14.95 -28.68
C SER A 154 -12.47 -13.56 -28.29
N GLU A 155 -12.61 -13.17 -27.03
CA GLU A 155 -12.15 -11.85 -26.57
C GLU A 155 -10.62 -11.75 -26.56
N PHE A 156 -9.89 -12.79 -26.14
CA PHE A 156 -8.42 -12.82 -26.28
C PHE A 156 -7.96 -12.66 -27.73
N LYS A 157 -8.61 -13.39 -28.66
CA LYS A 157 -8.32 -13.27 -30.08
C LYS A 157 -8.57 -11.85 -30.60
N LYS A 158 -9.66 -11.23 -30.16
CA LYS A 158 -10.05 -9.86 -30.55
C LYS A 158 -9.06 -8.80 -30.04
N LEU A 159 -8.52 -8.96 -28.83
CA LEU A 159 -7.53 -8.05 -28.26
C LEU A 159 -6.11 -8.25 -28.80
N SER A 160 -5.79 -9.44 -29.32
CA SER A 160 -4.45 -9.73 -29.84
C SER A 160 -4.17 -9.08 -31.20
N THR A 161 -2.96 -8.54 -31.36
CA THR A 161 -2.45 -8.06 -32.66
C THR A 161 -2.50 -9.20 -33.68
N SER A 162 -3.06 -8.93 -34.86
CA SER A 162 -3.21 -9.92 -35.94
C SER A 162 -4.03 -11.17 -35.57
N LYS A 163 -4.83 -11.13 -34.49
CA LYS A 163 -5.71 -12.22 -34.06
C LYS A 163 -4.98 -13.54 -33.79
N VAL A 164 -3.74 -13.45 -33.29
CA VAL A 164 -2.84 -14.60 -33.09
C VAL A 164 -3.19 -15.44 -31.85
N MET A 165 -3.75 -14.83 -30.80
CA MET A 165 -4.10 -15.54 -29.56
C MET A 165 -5.41 -16.32 -29.74
N LYS A 166 -5.34 -17.50 -30.36
CA LYS A 166 -6.50 -18.38 -30.58
C LYS A 166 -6.57 -19.45 -29.49
N GLY A 167 -7.76 -19.66 -28.93
CA GLY A 167 -7.99 -20.70 -27.91
C GLY A 167 -7.50 -20.35 -26.51
N CYS A 168 -6.95 -19.16 -26.29
CA CYS A 168 -6.54 -18.68 -24.97
C CYS A 168 -7.77 -18.32 -24.13
N VAL A 169 -7.98 -18.99 -23.00
CA VAL A 169 -9.16 -18.78 -22.14
C VAL A 169 -8.83 -18.06 -20.83
N GLY A 170 -7.56 -17.68 -20.64
CA GLY A 170 -7.05 -17.00 -19.46
C GLY A 170 -5.53 -16.86 -19.54
N ALA A 171 -4.97 -15.99 -18.69
CA ALA A 171 -3.54 -15.83 -18.50
C ALA A 171 -3.17 -16.27 -17.07
N VAL A 172 -2.09 -17.04 -16.94
CA VAL A 172 -1.55 -17.47 -15.64
C VAL A 172 -0.44 -16.52 -15.19
N ASP A 173 0.32 -15.98 -16.14
CA ASP A 173 1.35 -14.95 -15.94
C ASP A 173 1.10 -13.82 -16.95
N GLY A 174 1.41 -12.58 -16.54
CA GLY A 174 1.06 -11.34 -17.24
C GLY A 174 2.08 -10.87 -18.27
#